data_AF-K4IGC4-F1
#
_entry.id   AF-K4IGC4-F1
#
_cell.length_a   1.000
_cell.length_b   1.000
_cell.length_c   1.000
_cell.angle_alpha   90.00
_cell.angle_beta   90.00
_cell.angle_gamma   90.00
#
_symmetry.space_group_name_H-M   'P 1'
#
loop_
_entity.id
_entity.type
_entity.pdbx_description
1 polymer ?
#
loop_
_entity_poly.entity_id
_entity_poly.type
_entity_poly.pdbx_seq_one_letter_code
_entity_poly.pdbx_strand_id
1 'polypeptide(L)'
;MKNLLPFIISFFLPGVGQFILKDFRKGGIILLSHIVSTCLILNLDFLNLLPFWFPHIITMIWAIFDIYDKIEERDGKKSATRYLAFSLLIVIILFPLTLTLLAVGLFKGAEFFTNEYLNEDRTKTEMNKISTELSLYKNHYEVYPKNYESFIRQKPIWGSWKADSWKNPYKYELIDSINYKLISAGKDGIYLNEDDIIRKN
;
A
#
# COMPACT_ATOMS: atom_id res chain seq x y z
N MET A 1 -40.21 7.51 -1.02
CA MET A 1 -39.10 7.02 -0.15
C MET A 1 -39.25 5.57 0.33
N LYS A 2 -40.46 5.04 0.62
CA LYS A 2 -40.65 3.65 1.10
C LYS A 2 -40.12 2.56 0.14
N ASN A 3 -40.05 2.83 -1.17
CA ASN A 3 -39.60 1.84 -2.17
C ASN A 3 -38.06 1.72 -2.29
N LEU A 4 -37.27 2.61 -1.68
CA LEU A 4 -35.81 2.59 -1.77
C LEU A 4 -35.13 1.85 -0.59
N LEU A 5 -35.85 1.69 0.51
CA LEU A 5 -35.32 1.06 1.73
C LEU A 5 -34.76 -0.37 1.50
N PRO A 6 -35.43 -1.25 0.72
CA PRO A 6 -34.87 -2.57 0.42
C PRO A 6 -33.53 -2.51 -0.33
N PHE A 7 -33.35 -1.55 -1.23
CA PHE A 7 -32.12 -1.38 -1.99
C PHE A 7 -30.96 -0.92 -1.12
N ILE A 8 -31.19 0.09 -0.26
CA ILE A 8 -30.16 0.62 0.64
C ILE A 8 -29.71 -0.46 1.62
N ILE A 9 -30.64 -1.28 2.11
CA ILE A 9 -30.32 -2.33 3.09
C ILE A 9 -29.61 -3.50 2.41
N SER A 10 -30.06 -3.95 1.22
CA SER A 10 -29.35 -5.00 0.48
C SER A 10 -28.01 -4.56 -0.10
N PHE A 11 -27.73 -3.25 -0.13
CA PHE A 11 -26.40 -2.75 -0.47
C PHE A 11 -25.38 -3.05 0.64
N PHE A 12 -25.72 -2.78 1.90
CA PHE A 12 -24.81 -3.07 3.03
C PHE A 12 -24.84 -4.53 3.46
N LEU A 13 -26.00 -5.20 3.34
CA LEU A 13 -26.19 -6.59 3.71
C LEU A 13 -27.00 -7.31 2.61
N PRO A 14 -26.34 -7.83 1.56
CA PRO A 14 -27.02 -8.56 0.49
C PRO A 14 -27.96 -9.64 1.04
N GLY A 15 -29.21 -9.64 0.58
CA GLY A 15 -30.25 -10.58 1.01
C GLY A 15 -31.20 -10.05 2.10
N VAL A 16 -30.83 -9.01 2.85
CA VAL A 16 -31.73 -8.46 3.90
C VAL A 16 -32.84 -7.59 3.32
N GLY A 17 -32.60 -6.87 2.23
CA GLY A 17 -33.65 -6.12 1.53
C GLY A 17 -34.77 -7.03 0.99
N GLN A 18 -34.45 -8.27 0.62
CA GLN A 18 -35.43 -9.29 0.26
C GLN A 18 -36.36 -9.64 1.43
N PHE A 19 -35.87 -9.63 2.68
CA PHE A 19 -36.71 -9.85 3.86
C PHE A 19 -37.72 -8.73 4.07
N ILE A 20 -37.35 -7.49 3.74
CA ILE A 20 -38.27 -6.34 3.77
C ILE A 20 -39.38 -6.50 2.73
N LEU A 21 -39.07 -7.15 1.59
CA LEU A 21 -40.05 -7.53 0.57
C LEU A 21 -40.77 -8.86 0.86
N LYS A 22 -40.56 -9.46 2.04
CA LYS A 22 -41.11 -10.76 2.47
C LYS A 22 -40.67 -11.95 1.61
N ASP A 23 -39.52 -11.87 0.93
CA ASP A 23 -38.88 -13.01 0.27
C ASP A 23 -37.79 -13.64 1.14
N PHE A 24 -38.22 -14.48 2.09
CA PHE A 24 -37.29 -15.11 3.02
C PHE A 24 -36.42 -16.17 2.36
N ARG A 25 -36.93 -16.86 1.32
CA ARG A 25 -36.20 -17.95 0.66
C ARG A 25 -35.03 -17.41 -0.15
N LYS A 26 -35.28 -16.46 -1.07
CA LYS A 26 -34.21 -15.89 -1.88
C LYS A 26 -33.27 -15.01 -1.04
N GLY A 27 -33.83 -14.21 -0.12
CA GLY A 27 -33.04 -13.39 0.80
C GLY A 27 -32.06 -14.22 1.63
N GLY A 28 -32.51 -15.38 2.14
CA GLY A 28 -31.67 -16.29 2.91
C GLY A 28 -30.52 -16.88 2.09
N ILE A 29 -30.78 -17.29 0.85
CA ILE A 29 -29.74 -17.84 -0.05
C ILE A 29 -28.67 -16.79 -0.35
N ILE A 30 -29.08 -15.56 -0.68
CA ILE A 30 -28.18 -14.46 -1.02
C ILE A 30 -27.33 -14.07 0.20
N LEU A 31 -27.96 -13.95 1.37
CA LEU A 31 -27.27 -13.63 2.61
C LEU A 31 -26.26 -14.71 3.01
N LEU A 32 -26.66 -15.99 2.92
CA LEU A 32 -25.78 -17.12 3.23
C LEU A 32 -24.56 -17.14 2.28
N SER A 33 -24.79 -16.94 0.97
CA SER A 33 -23.73 -16.86 -0.03
C SER A 33 -22.74 -15.73 0.29
N HIS A 34 -23.25 -14.55 0.69
CA HIS A 34 -22.42 -13.42 1.10
C HIS A 34 -21.58 -13.73 2.35
N ILE A 35 -22.16 -14.38 3.36
CA ILE A 35 -21.44 -14.79 4.59
C ILE A 35 -20.34 -15.79 4.25
N VAL A 36 -20.64 -16.81 3.45
CA VAL A 36 -19.65 -17.82 3.02
C VAL A 36 -18.48 -17.17 2.26
N SER A 37 -18.79 -16.25 1.34
CA SER A 37 -17.77 -15.46 0.65
C SER A 37 -16.90 -14.66 1.62
N THR A 38 -17.52 -13.99 2.60
CA THR A 38 -16.79 -13.21 3.62
C THR A 38 -15.84 -14.13 4.41
N CYS A 39 -16.31 -15.29 4.85
CA CYS A 39 -15.52 -16.26 5.59
C CYS A 39 -14.35 -16.80 4.75
N LEU A 40 -14.53 -17.03 3.45
CA LEU A 40 -13.47 -17.46 2.56
C LEU A 40 -12.37 -16.39 2.40
N ILE A 41 -12.76 -15.11 2.32
CA ILE A 41 -11.82 -13.99 2.19
C ILE A 41 -11.05 -13.74 3.48
N LEU A 42 -11.68 -13.86 4.65
CA LEU A 42 -11.01 -13.68 5.93
C LEU A 42 -9.89 -14.71 6.18
N ASN A 43 -9.90 -15.84 5.47
CA ASN A 43 -8.87 -16.86 5.52
C ASN A 43 -7.73 -16.64 4.51
N LEU A 44 -7.75 -15.54 3.74
CA LEU A 44 -6.74 -15.20 2.73
C LEU A 44 -5.96 -13.94 3.14
N ASP A 45 -4.67 -13.92 2.84
CA ASP A 45 -3.81 -12.77 3.13
C ASP A 45 -4.34 -11.50 2.46
N PHE A 46 -4.48 -10.44 3.27
CA PHE A 46 -5.01 -9.11 2.91
C PHE A 46 -4.33 -8.52 1.65
N LEU A 47 -3.08 -8.88 1.35
CA LEU A 47 -2.36 -8.31 0.20
C LEU A 47 -2.77 -8.92 -1.16
N ASN A 48 -3.51 -10.03 -1.19
CA ASN A 48 -4.05 -10.62 -2.43
C ASN A 48 -5.49 -10.15 -2.74
N LEU A 49 -5.97 -9.08 -2.10
CA LEU A 49 -7.40 -8.73 -2.03
C LEU A 49 -8.06 -8.35 -3.35
N LEU A 50 -7.36 -7.77 -4.34
CA LEU A 50 -8.00 -7.23 -5.55
C LEU A 50 -8.85 -8.24 -6.36
N PRO A 51 -8.38 -9.47 -6.65
CA PRO A 51 -9.20 -10.49 -7.31
C PRO A 51 -10.23 -11.21 -6.42
N PHE A 52 -10.29 -10.96 -5.10
CA PHE A 52 -11.20 -11.69 -4.21
C PHE A 52 -12.48 -10.93 -3.84
N TRP A 53 -12.63 -9.66 -4.23
CA TRP A 53 -13.90 -8.92 -4.02
C TRP A 53 -15.00 -9.28 -5.03
N PHE A 54 -14.67 -9.98 -6.12
CA PHE A 54 -15.64 -10.33 -7.17
C PHE A 54 -16.88 -11.08 -6.66
N PRO A 55 -16.77 -12.09 -5.77
CA PRO A 55 -17.96 -12.77 -5.23
C PRO A 55 -18.87 -11.85 -4.41
N HIS A 56 -18.33 -10.87 -3.67
CA HIS A 56 -19.13 -9.85 -2.97
C HIS A 56 -19.85 -8.93 -3.95
N ILE A 57 -19.15 -8.49 -4.99
CA ILE A 57 -19.74 -7.65 -6.04
C ILE A 57 -20.85 -8.42 -6.75
N ILE A 58 -20.63 -9.68 -7.12
CA ILE A 58 -21.62 -10.54 -7.80
C ILE A 58 -22.86 -10.74 -6.92
N THR A 59 -22.68 -11.05 -5.63
CA THR A 59 -23.81 -11.27 -4.69
C THR A 59 -24.61 -9.99 -4.45
N MET A 60 -23.94 -8.84 -4.36
CA MET A 60 -24.59 -7.53 -4.25
C MET A 60 -25.38 -7.16 -5.52
N ILE A 61 -24.79 -7.38 -6.70
CA ILE A 61 -25.48 -7.20 -7.99
C ILE A 61 -26.73 -8.08 -8.02
N TRP A 62 -26.59 -9.37 -7.72
CA TRP A 62 -27.71 -10.31 -7.71
C TRP A 62 -28.83 -9.87 -6.74
N ALA A 63 -28.47 -9.41 -5.54
CA ALA A 63 -29.43 -8.93 -4.56
C ALA A 63 -30.21 -7.70 -5.04
N ILE A 64 -29.54 -6.76 -5.70
CA ILE A 64 -30.15 -5.52 -6.21
C ILE A 64 -31.09 -5.82 -7.38
N PHE A 65 -30.68 -6.69 -8.32
CA PHE A 65 -31.52 -7.09 -9.45
C PHE A 65 -32.77 -7.86 -9.01
N ASP A 66 -32.66 -8.78 -8.05
CA ASP A 66 -33.83 -9.54 -7.56
C ASP A 66 -34.85 -8.65 -6.83
N ILE A 67 -34.39 -7.66 -6.04
CA ILE A 67 -35.26 -6.64 -5.43
C ILE A 67 -35.95 -5.80 -6.51
N TYR A 68 -35.22 -5.48 -7.56
CA TYR A 68 -35.75 -4.72 -8.69
C TYR A 68 -36.90 -5.47 -9.37
N ASP A 69 -36.69 -6.73 -9.79
CA ASP A 69 -37.70 -7.52 -10.50
C ASP A 69 -39.00 -7.61 -9.70
N LYS A 70 -38.91 -7.79 -8.38
CA LYS A 70 -40.08 -7.84 -7.48
C LYS A 70 -40.84 -6.53 -7.35
N ILE A 71 -40.14 -5.40 -7.35
CA ILE A 71 -40.80 -4.09 -7.25
C ILE A 71 -41.45 -3.75 -8.59
N GLU A 72 -40.84 -4.12 -9.72
CA GLU A 72 -41.44 -3.96 -11.05
C GLU A 72 -42.70 -4.82 -11.21
N GLU A 73 -42.67 -6.09 -10.80
CA GLU A 73 -43.86 -6.96 -10.79
C GLU A 73 -45.01 -6.40 -9.94
N ARG A 74 -44.68 -5.79 -8.79
CA ARG A 74 -45.68 -5.19 -7.89
C ARG A 74 -46.29 -3.91 -8.45
N ASP A 75 -45.46 -3.01 -8.97
CA ASP A 75 -45.88 -1.66 -9.33
C ASP A 75 -46.37 -1.57 -10.79
N GLY A 76 -46.12 -2.59 -11.62
CA GLY A 76 -46.63 -2.72 -13.00
C GLY A 76 -46.15 -1.62 -13.97
N LYS A 77 -45.20 -0.78 -13.54
CA LYS A 77 -44.62 0.31 -14.32
C LYS A 77 -43.10 0.14 -14.37
N LYS A 78 -42.51 0.34 -15.56
CA LYS A 78 -41.05 0.46 -15.72
C LYS A 78 -40.56 1.62 -14.87
N SER A 79 -40.01 1.29 -13.71
CA SER A 79 -39.75 2.25 -12.66
C SER A 79 -38.45 3.02 -12.91
N ALA A 80 -38.46 4.34 -12.67
CA ALA A 80 -37.27 5.18 -12.63
C ALA A 80 -36.18 4.65 -11.66
N THR A 81 -36.57 3.75 -10.73
CA THR A 81 -35.64 3.04 -9.85
C THR A 81 -34.65 2.14 -10.59
N ARG A 82 -34.94 1.71 -11.84
CA ARG A 82 -33.98 0.92 -12.65
C ARG A 82 -32.71 1.71 -12.92
N TYR A 83 -32.86 2.93 -13.45
CA TYR A 83 -31.73 3.80 -13.77
C TYR A 83 -30.97 4.22 -12.52
N LEU A 84 -31.67 4.42 -11.39
CA LEU A 84 -31.04 4.69 -10.10
C LEU A 84 -30.23 3.50 -9.57
N ALA A 85 -30.74 2.28 -9.64
CA ALA A 85 -30.02 1.08 -9.20
C ALA A 85 -28.75 0.83 -10.04
N PHE A 86 -28.85 0.97 -11.37
CA PHE A 86 -27.68 0.89 -12.26
C PHE A 86 -26.67 2.01 -12.00
N SER A 87 -27.14 3.25 -11.82
CA SER A 87 -26.28 4.38 -11.50
C SER A 87 -25.55 4.18 -10.16
N LEU A 88 -26.25 3.67 -9.14
CA LEU A 88 -25.68 3.37 -7.83
C LEU A 88 -24.60 2.29 -7.94
N LEU A 89 -24.87 1.21 -8.66
CA LEU A 89 -23.93 0.10 -8.90
C LEU A 89 -22.66 0.58 -9.62
N ILE A 90 -22.81 1.44 -10.63
CA ILE A 90 -21.68 2.06 -11.34
C ILE A 90 -20.83 2.90 -10.38
N VAL A 91 -21.46 3.75 -9.56
CA VAL A 91 -20.75 4.57 -8.57
C VAL A 91 -20.01 3.68 -7.57
N ILE A 92 -20.63 2.59 -7.10
CA ILE A 92 -20.02 1.66 -6.14
C ILE A 92 -18.78 0.96 -6.70
N ILE A 93 -18.73 0.68 -8.00
CA ILE A 93 -17.56 0.02 -8.60
C ILE A 93 -16.50 1.05 -8.97
N LEU A 94 -16.90 2.13 -9.65
CA LEU A 94 -15.96 3.12 -10.16
C LEU A 94 -15.32 3.98 -9.05
N PHE A 95 -16.07 4.31 -7.99
CA PHE A 95 -15.54 5.15 -6.91
C PHE A 95 -14.36 4.51 -6.15
N PRO A 96 -14.46 3.30 -5.58
CA PRO A 96 -13.31 2.68 -4.91
C PRO A 96 -12.18 2.34 -5.89
N LEU A 97 -12.49 1.99 -7.14
CA LEU A 97 -11.48 1.75 -8.16
C LEU A 97 -10.66 3.02 -8.44
N THR A 98 -11.34 4.14 -8.72
CA THR A 98 -10.68 5.44 -8.96
C THR A 98 -9.92 5.93 -7.74
N LEU A 99 -10.47 5.77 -6.53
CA LEU A 99 -9.80 6.12 -5.29
C LEU A 99 -8.54 5.28 -5.06
N THR A 100 -8.60 3.98 -5.36
CA THR A 100 -7.45 3.07 -5.24
C THR A 100 -6.35 3.45 -6.24
N LEU A 101 -6.72 3.70 -7.51
CA LEU A 101 -5.78 4.15 -8.53
C LEU A 101 -5.11 5.48 -8.16
N LEU A 102 -5.90 6.43 -7.64
CA LEU A 102 -5.38 7.70 -7.15
C LEU A 102 -4.39 7.50 -5.99
N ALA A 103 -4.76 6.70 -4.99
CA ALA A 103 -3.90 6.42 -3.85
C ALA A 103 -2.59 5.77 -4.29
N VAL A 104 -2.65 4.72 -5.11
CA VAL A 104 -1.46 4.05 -5.65
C VAL A 104 -0.60 5.03 -6.44
N GLY A 105 -1.21 5.88 -7.28
CA GLY A 105 -0.51 6.91 -8.03
C GLY A 105 0.23 7.91 -7.14
N LEU A 106 -0.42 8.38 -6.07
CA LEU A 106 0.19 9.30 -5.09
C LEU A 106 1.36 8.64 -4.35
N PHE A 107 1.18 7.41 -3.84
CA PHE A 107 2.23 6.70 -3.13
C PHE A 107 3.43 6.38 -4.02
N LYS A 108 3.19 5.88 -5.24
CA LYS A 108 4.24 5.59 -6.22
C LYS A 108 4.94 6.86 -6.69
N GLY A 109 4.20 7.95 -6.89
CA GLY A 109 4.76 9.26 -7.21
C GLY A 109 5.66 9.80 -6.10
N ALA A 110 5.24 9.68 -4.83
CA ALA A 110 6.04 10.10 -3.68
C ALA A 110 7.30 9.24 -3.51
N GLU A 111 7.18 7.91 -3.69
CA GLU A 111 8.31 6.97 -3.67
C GLU A 111 9.33 7.32 -4.77
N PHE A 112 8.86 7.54 -6.01
CA PHE A 112 9.69 7.95 -7.13
C PHE A 112 10.41 9.27 -6.84
N PHE A 113 9.70 10.30 -6.40
CA PHE A 113 10.29 11.60 -6.10
C PHE A 113 11.37 11.51 -5.01
N THR A 114 11.10 10.73 -3.97
CA THR A 114 12.05 10.52 -2.87
C THR A 114 13.31 9.81 -3.36
N ASN A 115 13.14 8.74 -4.15
CA ASN A 115 14.24 7.94 -4.67
C ASN A 115 15.07 8.67 -5.73
N GLU A 116 14.46 9.53 -6.54
CA GLU A 116 15.13 10.23 -7.62
C GLU A 116 15.86 11.50 -7.14
N TYR A 117 15.23 12.30 -6.30
CA TYR A 117 15.71 13.66 -6.02
C TYR A 117 16.21 13.87 -4.59
N LEU A 118 15.60 13.21 -3.60
CA LEU A 118 15.90 13.49 -2.18
C LEU A 118 16.97 12.58 -1.60
N ASN A 119 17.00 11.33 -2.04
CA ASN A 119 17.87 10.31 -1.46
C ASN A 119 19.36 10.58 -1.69
N GLU A 120 19.73 11.13 -2.85
CA GLU A 120 21.13 11.46 -3.14
C GLU A 120 21.66 12.53 -2.18
N ASP A 121 20.94 13.64 -2.02
CA ASP A 121 21.32 14.73 -1.11
C ASP A 121 21.34 14.29 0.36
N ARG A 122 20.36 13.46 0.77
CA ARG A 122 20.33 12.87 2.10
C ARG A 122 21.54 11.98 2.36
N THR A 123 21.88 11.12 1.39
CA THR A 123 23.03 10.22 1.46
C THR A 123 24.33 11.02 1.52
N LYS A 124 24.52 12.02 0.65
CA LYS A 124 25.70 12.91 0.70
C LYS A 124 25.83 13.61 2.05
N THR A 125 24.71 14.08 2.60
CA THR A 125 24.67 14.75 3.91
C THR A 125 25.01 13.79 5.05
N GLU A 126 24.47 12.58 5.02
CA GLU A 126 24.76 11.54 6.00
C GLU A 126 26.23 11.10 5.94
N MET A 127 26.76 10.84 4.74
CA MET A 127 28.17 10.52 4.53
C MET A 127 29.11 11.62 5.03
N ASN A 128 28.72 12.90 4.95
CA ASN A 128 29.49 14.00 5.54
C ASN A 128 29.51 13.94 7.07
N LYS A 129 28.38 13.58 7.71
CA LYS A 129 28.31 13.38 9.16
C LYS A 129 29.17 12.19 9.59
N ILE A 130 29.08 11.07 8.86
CA ILE A 130 29.93 9.89 9.08
C ILE A 130 31.41 10.28 8.96
N SER A 131 31.79 11.02 7.92
CA SER A 131 33.16 11.51 7.71
C SER A 131 33.68 12.37 8.86
N THR A 132 32.81 13.25 9.38
CA THR A 132 33.14 14.11 10.52
C THR A 132 33.41 13.26 11.77
N GLU A 133 32.55 12.29 12.08
CA GLU A 133 32.73 11.42 13.24
C GLU A 133 33.91 10.46 13.08
N LEU A 134 34.19 9.97 11.87
CA LEU A 134 35.41 9.19 11.58
C LEU A 134 36.67 10.03 11.81
N SER A 135 36.64 11.31 11.42
CA SER A 135 37.75 12.24 11.66
C SER A 135 37.95 12.49 13.16
N LEU A 136 36.86 12.63 13.93
CA LEU A 136 36.92 12.72 15.40
C LEU A 136 37.48 11.44 16.02
N TYR A 137 37.09 10.28 15.52
CA TYR A 137 37.64 8.99 15.95
C TYR A 137 39.15 8.94 15.71
N LYS A 138 39.62 9.30 14.50
CA LYS A 138 41.05 9.37 14.18
C LYS A 138 41.79 10.37 15.06
N ASN A 139 41.19 11.52 15.37
CA ASN A 139 41.82 12.50 16.25
C ASN A 139 42.03 11.95 17.68
N HIS A 140 41.14 11.06 18.14
CA HIS A 140 41.24 10.47 19.48
C HIS A 140 42.14 9.23 19.54
N TYR A 141 42.11 8.39 18.51
CA TYR A 141 42.82 7.09 18.47
C TYR A 141 44.01 7.07 17.52
N GLU A 142 44.33 8.20 16.87
CA GLU A 142 45.35 8.39 15.82
C GLU A 142 45.16 7.55 14.54
N VAL A 143 44.17 6.67 14.51
CA VAL A 143 43.85 5.76 13.40
C VAL A 143 42.36 5.70 13.12
N TYR A 144 41.99 5.39 11.89
CA TYR A 144 40.61 5.09 11.53
C TYR A 144 40.15 3.69 12.03
N PRO A 145 38.83 3.48 12.24
CA PRO A 145 38.34 2.21 12.75
C PRO A 145 38.47 1.10 11.72
N LYS A 146 39.07 -0.04 12.10
CA LYS A 146 39.18 -1.23 11.23
C LYS A 146 37.84 -1.85 10.85
N ASN A 147 36.82 -1.66 11.68
CA ASN A 147 35.50 -2.25 11.49
C ASN A 147 34.43 -1.17 11.64
N TYR A 148 33.80 -0.82 10.51
CA TYR A 148 32.75 0.19 10.44
C TYR A 148 31.51 -0.16 11.27
N GLU A 149 31.10 -1.43 11.23
CA GLU A 149 29.98 -1.95 12.02
C GLU A 149 30.22 -1.80 13.54
N SER A 150 31.45 -2.00 14.00
CA SER A 150 31.81 -1.74 15.40
C SER A 150 31.84 -0.25 15.73
N PHE A 151 32.23 0.61 14.79
CA PHE A 151 32.20 2.06 14.95
C PHE A 151 30.76 2.58 15.12
N ILE A 152 29.84 2.21 14.22
CA ILE A 152 28.44 2.65 14.31
C ILE A 152 27.72 2.11 15.55
N ARG A 153 28.10 0.93 16.06
CA ARG A 153 27.52 0.35 17.29
C ARG A 153 27.89 1.12 18.56
N GLN A 154 28.90 2.00 18.53
CA GLN A 154 29.28 2.78 19.71
C GLN A 154 28.17 3.75 20.15
N LYS A 155 27.32 4.21 19.21
CA LYS A 155 26.19 5.09 19.51
C LYS A 155 24.91 4.55 18.85
N PRO A 156 23.84 4.22 19.61
CA PRO A 156 22.58 3.73 19.05
C PRO A 156 21.95 4.63 17.98
N ILE A 157 22.16 5.95 18.09
CA ILE A 157 21.67 6.94 17.12
C ILE A 157 22.27 6.77 15.71
N TRP A 158 23.39 6.06 15.57
CA TRP A 158 24.04 5.76 14.29
C TRP A 158 23.51 4.48 13.64
N GLY A 159 22.45 3.87 14.19
CA GLY A 159 21.85 2.68 13.62
C GLY A 159 21.40 2.84 12.16
N SER A 160 21.03 4.05 11.74
CA SER A 160 20.69 4.34 10.34
C SER A 160 21.90 4.37 9.42
N TRP A 161 23.12 4.59 9.93
CA TRP A 161 24.35 4.71 9.14
C TRP A 161 24.88 3.38 8.59
N LYS A 162 24.09 2.32 8.69
CA LYS A 162 24.36 1.01 8.08
C LYS A 162 24.13 1.02 6.58
N ALA A 163 23.15 1.80 6.14
CA ALA A 163 22.68 1.82 4.77
C ALA A 163 22.34 3.24 4.35
N ASP A 164 22.45 3.50 3.05
CA ASP A 164 22.10 4.76 2.44
C ASP A 164 20.58 4.97 2.37
N SER A 165 20.18 6.07 1.74
CA SER A 165 18.77 6.45 1.64
C SER A 165 17.93 5.46 0.80
N TRP A 166 18.57 4.67 -0.08
CA TRP A 166 17.94 3.60 -0.86
C TRP A 166 17.99 2.23 -0.18
N LYS A 167 18.48 2.19 1.07
CA LYS A 167 18.63 0.97 1.89
C LYS A 167 19.74 0.03 1.40
N ASN A 168 20.66 0.52 0.55
CA ASN A 168 21.85 -0.22 0.18
C ASN A 168 22.90 -0.05 1.30
N PRO A 169 23.58 -1.11 1.74
CA PRO A 169 24.57 -1.01 2.80
C PRO A 169 25.74 -0.10 2.39
N TYR A 170 26.33 0.65 3.31
CA TYR A 170 27.56 1.38 3.00
C TYR A 170 28.74 0.41 2.93
N LYS A 171 29.60 0.59 1.93
CA LYS A 171 30.87 -0.13 1.85
C LYS A 171 32.00 0.75 2.40
N TYR A 172 32.56 0.32 3.52
CA TYR A 172 33.72 0.96 4.15
C TYR A 172 34.98 0.15 3.87
N GLU A 173 36.00 0.80 3.32
CA GLU A 173 37.29 0.22 3.02
C GLU A 173 38.38 1.05 3.71
N LEU A 174 39.11 0.43 4.63
CA LEU A 174 40.30 1.03 5.22
C LEU A 174 41.48 0.81 4.25
N ILE A 175 42.05 1.89 3.70
CA ILE A 175 43.17 1.80 2.75
C ILE A 175 44.48 1.64 3.54
N ASP A 176 44.67 2.48 4.56
CA ASP A 176 45.77 2.41 5.52
C ASP A 176 45.30 2.98 6.88
N SER A 177 46.21 3.19 7.84
CA SER A 177 45.84 3.71 9.16
C SER A 177 45.26 5.14 9.15
N ILE A 178 45.55 5.92 8.10
CA ILE A 178 45.25 7.34 7.99
C ILE A 178 44.32 7.69 6.83
N ASN A 179 43.93 6.73 5.99
CA ASN A 179 43.09 6.90 4.80
C ASN A 179 41.98 5.82 4.76
N TYR A 180 40.77 6.23 4.39
CA TYR A 180 39.63 5.33 4.19
C TYR A 180 38.81 5.75 2.97
N LYS A 181 37.96 4.83 2.53
CA LYS A 181 36.94 5.04 1.50
C LYS A 181 35.59 4.58 2.04
N LEU A 182 34.57 5.43 1.90
CA LEU A 182 33.18 5.12 2.18
C LEU A 182 32.38 5.25 0.88
N ILE A 183 31.65 4.20 0.52
CA ILE A 183 30.95 4.08 -0.76
C ILE A 183 29.47 3.78 -0.51
N SER A 184 28.61 4.55 -1.15
CA SER A 184 27.19 4.25 -1.33
C SER A 184 27.01 3.65 -2.72
N ALA A 185 26.22 2.59 -2.86
CA ALA A 185 25.89 1.98 -4.15
C ALA A 185 24.89 2.81 -4.98
N GLY A 186 24.47 3.98 -4.48
CA GLY A 186 23.53 4.84 -5.16
C GLY A 186 22.12 4.23 -5.24
N LYS A 187 21.38 4.69 -6.25
CA LYS A 187 20.01 4.29 -6.57
C LYS A 187 19.93 2.90 -7.18
N ASP A 188 20.93 2.48 -7.97
CA ASP A 188 20.90 1.19 -8.65
C ASP A 188 21.33 0.01 -7.77
N GLY A 189 21.99 0.29 -6.63
CA GLY A 189 22.38 -0.71 -5.64
C GLY A 189 23.55 -1.59 -6.07
N ILE A 190 24.23 -1.24 -7.16
CA ILE A 190 25.39 -1.95 -7.68
C ILE A 190 26.63 -1.12 -7.36
N TYR A 191 27.65 -1.74 -6.75
CA TYR A 191 28.91 -1.05 -6.50
C TYR A 191 29.79 -1.02 -7.75
N LEU A 192 30.71 -0.05 -7.78
CA LEU A 192 31.77 0.14 -8.77
C LEU A 192 31.27 0.60 -10.13
N ASN A 193 30.21 1.42 -10.15
CA ASN A 193 29.65 2.07 -11.33
C ASN A 193 29.67 3.61 -11.17
N GLU A 194 29.02 4.31 -12.09
CA GLU A 194 28.92 5.77 -12.09
C GLU A 194 27.91 6.33 -11.06
N ASP A 195 27.01 5.49 -10.55
CA ASP A 195 25.98 5.85 -9.57
C ASP A 195 26.53 5.87 -8.12
N ASP A 196 27.72 5.28 -7.93
CA ASP A 196 28.42 5.24 -6.65
C ASP A 196 28.73 6.65 -6.11
N ILE A 197 28.29 6.91 -4.88
CA ILE A 197 28.68 8.10 -4.14
C ILE A 197 29.87 7.74 -3.27
N ILE A 198 31.04 8.28 -3.60
CA ILE A 198 32.31 7.96 -2.92
C ILE A 198 32.77 9.14 -2.06
N ARG A 199 33.08 8.86 -0.79
CA ARG A 199 33.81 9.77 0.10
C ARG A 199 35.14 9.15 0.51
N LYS A 200 36.21 9.93 0.40
CA LYS A 200 37.56 9.59 0.84
C LYS A 200 38.10 10.72 1.70
N ASN A 201 38.98 10.37 2.64
CA ASN A 201 39.81 11.33 3.38
C ASN A 201 41.15 11.51 2.66
#